data_AF-A0A453EYW5-F1
#
_entry.id   AF-A0A453EYW5-F1
#
_cell.length_a   1.000
_cell.length_b   1.000
_cell.length_c   1.000
_cell.angle_alpha   90.00
_cell.angle_beta   90.00
_cell.angle_gamma   90.00
#
_symmetry.space_group_name_H-M   'P 1'
#
loop_
_entity.id
_entity.type
_entity.pdbx_description
1 polymer ?
#
loop_
_entity_poly.entity_id
_entity_poly.type
_entity_poly.pdbx_seq_one_letter_code
_entity_poly.pdbx_strand_id
1 'polypeptide(L)'
;DLRSLCIRIVSLALGRYESHDFGEYFWSTFFASVKPLIDCFRQEAGSSEKPSSLFSCFMVMSQSPKLAPLLGTNNLVPAIFSILTVRTASESITSYALEFVENLLRLDNDLEQQEDHSVKKILAQHMDVLLNSLHDFVNYRKELHRRSGRWLGQRELRLFKLLLNYITDPSAAEHVVDLVLPFFSKKDLNSDECLEALHVVRGIIQNLRHGVCVKIVNALNPLLATVGLEQRLCICDIYDGLSLHESSMSSLARLLRDLNAVSTSELGELDYDMRIRAYDTVQPQLFHGMQEEHIGAILSHCVYDMSSDELIFRQSASRALQSFLGFSASVMNSDPGGSVETATVKPGDNSRNICTKGRIQQILERTYLHNMGTAMSKDISVQKV
;
A
#
# COMPACT_ATOMS: atom_id res chain seq x y z
N ASP A 1 -23.70 12.69 -34.61
CA ASP A 1 -23.73 11.25 -34.95
C ASP A 1 -22.69 10.81 -35.97
N LEU A 2 -22.64 11.39 -37.19
CA LEU A 2 -21.69 10.95 -38.23
C LEU A 2 -20.23 10.91 -37.77
N ARG A 3 -19.73 11.99 -37.16
CA ARG A 3 -18.35 12.06 -36.61
C ARG A 3 -18.06 10.93 -35.61
N SER A 4 -18.99 10.65 -34.70
CA SER A 4 -18.83 9.57 -33.71
C SER A 4 -18.78 8.20 -34.39
N LEU A 5 -19.60 7.99 -35.43
CA LEU A 5 -19.58 6.77 -36.24
C LEU A 5 -18.25 6.62 -37.00
N CYS A 6 -17.73 7.68 -37.62
CA CYS A 6 -16.43 7.66 -38.28
C CYS A 6 -15.31 7.28 -37.33
N ILE A 7 -15.29 7.85 -36.11
CA ILE A 7 -14.29 7.52 -35.09
C ILE A 7 -14.43 6.05 -34.64
N ARG A 8 -15.65 5.51 -34.52
CA ARG A 8 -15.85 4.08 -34.23
C ARG A 8 -15.30 3.19 -35.33
N ILE A 9 -15.49 3.56 -36.60
CA ILE A 9 -14.94 2.81 -37.73
C ILE A 9 -13.41 2.83 -37.68
N VAL A 10 -12.80 3.99 -37.39
CA VAL A 10 -11.35 4.09 -37.20
C VAL A 10 -10.88 3.19 -36.05
N SER A 11 -11.51 3.29 -34.87
CA SER A 11 -11.20 2.46 -33.71
C SER A 11 -11.27 0.95 -34.02
N LEU A 12 -12.31 0.51 -34.75
CA LEU A 12 -12.45 -0.87 -35.20
C LEU A 12 -11.33 -1.30 -36.18
N ALA A 13 -10.94 -0.41 -37.10
CA ALA A 13 -9.85 -0.67 -38.03
C ALA A 13 -8.50 -0.79 -37.30
N LEU A 14 -8.22 0.12 -36.36
CA LEU A 14 -7.00 0.08 -35.55
C LEU A 14 -6.89 -1.22 -34.75
N GLY A 15 -7.99 -1.66 -34.13
CA GLY A 15 -7.99 -2.90 -33.34
C GLY A 15 -7.84 -4.16 -34.18
N ARG A 16 -8.26 -4.14 -35.46
CA ARG A 16 -8.09 -5.29 -36.37
C ARG A 16 -6.75 -5.33 -37.07
N TYR A 17 -6.15 -4.17 -37.29
CA TYR A 17 -4.92 -4.01 -38.07
C TYR A 17 -3.84 -3.30 -37.25
N GLU A 18 -3.68 -3.70 -35.99
CA GLU A 18 -2.72 -3.09 -35.05
C GLU A 18 -1.26 -3.14 -35.52
N SER A 19 -0.94 -4.13 -36.37
CA SER A 19 0.40 -4.33 -36.92
C SER A 19 0.66 -3.53 -38.20
N HIS A 20 -0.39 -2.96 -38.81
CA HIS A 20 -0.32 -2.22 -40.06
C HIS A 20 0.20 -0.79 -39.82
N ASP A 21 1.10 -0.34 -40.70
CA ASP A 21 1.54 1.05 -40.73
C ASP A 21 0.59 1.88 -41.60
N PHE A 22 -0.21 2.74 -40.95
CA PHE A 22 -1.14 3.65 -41.62
C PHE A 22 -0.46 4.90 -42.22
N GLY A 23 0.81 5.13 -41.89
CA GLY A 23 1.62 6.23 -42.40
C GLY A 23 1.38 7.59 -41.71
N GLU A 24 2.40 8.45 -41.77
CA GLU A 24 2.41 9.76 -41.11
C GLU A 24 1.28 10.70 -41.57
N TYR A 25 0.90 10.64 -42.85
CA TYR A 25 -0.18 11.46 -43.40
C TYR A 25 -1.54 11.14 -42.74
N PHE A 26 -1.81 9.85 -42.50
CA PHE A 26 -3.03 9.43 -41.81
C PHE A 26 -3.03 9.96 -40.38
N TRP A 27 -1.94 9.75 -39.64
CA TRP A 27 -1.86 10.15 -38.23
C TRP A 27 -1.93 11.65 -38.04
N SER A 28 -1.21 12.43 -38.84
CA SER A 28 -1.28 13.90 -38.81
C SER A 28 -2.69 14.41 -39.08
N THR A 29 -3.36 13.86 -40.10
CA THR A 29 -4.75 14.22 -40.43
C THR A 29 -5.72 13.82 -39.32
N PHE A 30 -5.58 12.60 -38.78
CA PHE A 30 -6.43 12.09 -37.70
C PHE A 30 -6.31 12.96 -36.46
N PHE A 31 -5.10 13.17 -35.95
CA PHE A 31 -4.85 13.95 -34.74
C PHE A 31 -5.26 15.42 -34.91
N ALA A 32 -5.01 16.04 -36.07
CA ALA A 32 -5.50 17.39 -36.35
C ALA A 32 -7.03 17.47 -36.30
N SER A 33 -7.72 16.46 -36.83
CA SER A 33 -9.18 16.41 -36.88
C SER A 33 -9.82 16.17 -35.51
N VAL A 34 -9.17 15.39 -34.63
CA VAL A 34 -9.69 15.10 -33.29
C VAL A 34 -9.15 16.03 -32.21
N LYS A 35 -8.20 16.91 -32.50
CA LYS A 35 -7.62 17.83 -31.52
C LYS A 35 -8.65 18.63 -30.71
N PRO A 36 -9.69 19.26 -31.30
CA PRO A 36 -10.70 19.98 -30.53
C PRO A 36 -11.47 19.08 -29.56
N LEU A 37 -11.59 17.79 -29.85
CA LEU A 37 -12.22 16.81 -28.95
C LEU A 37 -11.31 16.45 -27.79
N ILE A 38 -10.01 16.27 -28.06
CA ILE A 38 -9.01 16.02 -27.02
C ILE A 38 -8.99 17.20 -26.03
N ASP A 39 -9.00 18.42 -26.55
CA ASP A 39 -8.98 19.64 -25.73
C ASP A 39 -10.26 19.74 -24.83
N CYS A 40 -11.37 19.11 -25.22
CA CYS A 40 -12.63 19.08 -24.47
C CYS A 40 -12.82 17.81 -23.59
N PHE A 41 -11.90 16.84 -23.58
CA PHE A 41 -12.09 15.55 -22.89
C PHE A 41 -12.45 15.68 -21.41
N ARG A 42 -11.79 16.59 -20.70
CA ARG A 42 -12.08 16.83 -19.28
C ARG A 42 -13.51 17.32 -19.05
N GLN A 43 -14.02 18.18 -19.94
CA GLN A 43 -15.38 18.71 -19.86
C GLN A 43 -16.41 17.65 -20.24
N GLU A 44 -16.15 16.88 -21.30
CA GLU A 44 -17.01 15.76 -21.71
C GLU A 44 -17.11 14.69 -20.62
N ALA A 45 -15.99 14.39 -19.96
CA ALA A 45 -15.94 13.41 -18.87
C ALA A 45 -16.87 13.77 -17.70
N GLY A 46 -17.04 15.06 -17.40
CA GLY A 46 -17.89 15.53 -16.30
C GLY A 46 -19.38 15.64 -16.63
N SER A 47 -19.78 15.43 -17.89
CA SER A 47 -21.16 15.62 -18.37
C SER A 47 -21.75 14.38 -19.05
N SER A 48 -20.95 13.32 -19.24
CA SER A 48 -21.37 12.07 -19.88
C SER A 48 -21.45 10.93 -18.87
N GLU A 49 -22.33 9.97 -19.14
CA GLU A 49 -22.41 8.71 -18.41
C GLU A 49 -21.47 7.64 -18.97
N LYS A 50 -21.09 7.73 -20.24
CA LYS A 50 -20.31 6.69 -20.96
C LYS A 50 -19.08 7.28 -21.67
N PRO A 51 -18.00 6.49 -21.84
CA PRO A 51 -16.86 6.89 -22.65
C PRO A 51 -17.27 7.26 -24.08
N SER A 52 -16.63 8.29 -24.63
CA SER A 52 -16.86 8.70 -26.01
C SER A 52 -16.22 7.70 -26.98
N SER A 53 -16.71 7.68 -28.23
CA SER A 53 -16.10 6.87 -29.30
C SER A 53 -14.61 7.20 -29.50
N LEU A 54 -14.21 8.44 -29.23
CA LEU A 54 -12.80 8.85 -29.31
C LEU A 54 -11.98 8.27 -28.16
N PHE A 55 -12.51 8.27 -26.95
CA PHE A 55 -11.85 7.59 -25.84
C PHE A 55 -11.70 6.08 -26.14
N SER A 56 -12.73 5.44 -26.72
CA SER A 56 -12.62 4.05 -27.15
C SER A 56 -11.56 3.82 -28.24
N CYS A 57 -11.36 4.78 -29.14
CA CYS A 57 -10.27 4.74 -30.10
C CYS A 57 -8.91 4.73 -29.40
N PHE A 58 -8.69 5.63 -28.44
CA PHE A 58 -7.44 5.70 -27.70
C PHE A 58 -7.21 4.50 -26.77
N MET A 59 -8.29 3.89 -26.26
CA MET A 59 -8.20 2.65 -25.50
C MET A 59 -7.63 1.50 -26.34
N VAL A 60 -8.08 1.37 -27.59
CA VAL A 60 -7.52 0.37 -28.51
C VAL A 60 -6.03 0.66 -28.77
N MET A 61 -5.67 1.94 -28.93
CA MET A 61 -4.28 2.32 -29.15
C MET A 61 -3.38 2.03 -27.94
N SER A 62 -3.87 2.15 -26.70
CA SER A 62 -3.05 1.92 -25.50
C SER A 62 -2.68 0.46 -25.26
N GLN A 63 -3.36 -0.47 -25.94
CA GLN A 63 -3.10 -1.91 -25.87
C GLN A 63 -2.04 -2.37 -26.89
N SER A 64 -1.75 -1.57 -27.91
CA SER A 64 -0.88 -1.98 -29.02
C SER A 64 0.52 -1.37 -28.89
N PRO A 65 1.59 -2.19 -28.91
CA PRO A 65 2.98 -1.72 -28.95
C PRO A 65 3.27 -0.68 -30.03
N LYS A 66 2.64 -0.80 -31.20
CA LYS A 66 2.88 0.09 -32.34
C LYS A 66 2.07 1.38 -32.27
N LEU A 67 0.88 1.34 -31.68
CA LEU A 67 -0.04 2.48 -31.65
C LEU A 67 0.12 3.32 -30.38
N ALA A 68 0.48 2.71 -29.25
CA ALA A 68 0.66 3.42 -27.98
C ALA A 68 1.67 4.57 -28.06
N PRO A 69 2.80 4.47 -28.80
CA PRO A 69 3.73 5.58 -28.98
C PRO A 69 3.11 6.84 -29.60
N LEU A 70 2.05 6.68 -30.40
CA LEU A 70 1.36 7.80 -31.05
C LEU A 70 0.50 8.62 -30.07
N LEU A 71 0.18 8.05 -28.90
CA LEU A 71 -0.61 8.72 -27.86
C LEU A 71 0.16 9.86 -27.17
N GLY A 72 1.50 9.90 -27.30
CA GLY A 72 2.33 11.00 -26.81
C GLY A 72 2.08 12.34 -27.52
N THR A 73 1.25 12.38 -28.56
CA THR A 73 0.93 13.60 -29.30
C THR A 73 -0.19 14.41 -28.64
N ASN A 74 -0.18 15.73 -28.83
CA ASN A 74 -1.29 16.65 -28.51
C ASN A 74 -1.77 16.69 -27.05
N ASN A 75 -0.90 16.47 -26.06
CA ASN A 75 -1.26 16.47 -24.63
C ASN A 75 -2.40 15.50 -24.28
N LEU A 76 -2.58 14.44 -25.08
CA LEU A 76 -3.68 13.49 -24.92
C LEU A 76 -3.58 12.71 -23.61
N VAL A 77 -2.41 12.14 -23.34
CA VAL A 77 -2.16 11.34 -22.14
C VAL A 77 -2.43 12.12 -20.84
N PRO A 78 -1.88 13.33 -20.62
CA PRO A 78 -2.20 14.09 -19.41
C PRO A 78 -3.67 14.54 -19.38
N ALA A 79 -4.32 14.78 -20.53
CA ALA A 79 -5.76 15.06 -20.58
C ALA A 79 -6.58 13.87 -20.06
N ILE A 80 -6.26 12.63 -20.47
CA ILE A 80 -6.91 11.41 -19.97
C ILE A 80 -6.62 11.19 -18.48
N PHE A 81 -5.38 11.37 -18.02
CA PHE A 81 -5.05 11.24 -16.59
C PHE A 81 -5.87 12.21 -15.74
N SER A 82 -6.03 13.45 -16.21
CA SER A 82 -6.78 14.48 -15.50
C SER A 82 -8.27 14.17 -15.33
N ILE A 83 -8.85 13.23 -16.11
CA ILE A 83 -10.23 12.77 -15.94
C ILE A 83 -10.46 12.23 -14.51
N LEU A 84 -9.44 11.62 -13.90
CA LEU A 84 -9.52 11.09 -12.54
C LEU A 84 -9.78 12.18 -11.49
N THR A 85 -9.48 13.44 -11.80
CA THR A 85 -9.76 14.61 -10.93
C THR A 85 -11.17 15.19 -11.12
N VAL A 86 -11.93 14.72 -12.12
CA VAL A 86 -13.27 15.23 -12.44
C VAL A 86 -14.31 14.57 -11.53
N ARG A 87 -14.74 15.30 -10.50
CA ARG A 87 -15.65 14.79 -9.46
C ARG A 87 -17.04 14.39 -9.97
N THR A 88 -17.49 14.93 -11.09
CA THR A 88 -18.79 14.59 -11.71
C THR A 88 -18.69 13.48 -12.74
N ALA A 89 -17.49 12.93 -13.00
CA ALA A 89 -17.32 11.86 -13.96
C ALA A 89 -17.97 10.57 -13.45
N SER A 90 -18.66 9.86 -14.34
CA SER A 90 -19.31 8.60 -14.00
C SER A 90 -18.29 7.51 -13.63
N GLU A 91 -18.75 6.48 -12.91
CA GLU A 91 -17.92 5.30 -12.61
C GLU A 91 -17.42 4.61 -13.88
N SER A 92 -18.23 4.58 -14.94
CA SER A 92 -17.84 4.01 -16.23
C SER A 92 -16.68 4.77 -16.86
N ILE A 93 -16.68 6.11 -16.79
CA ILE A 93 -15.62 6.95 -17.36
C ILE A 93 -14.33 6.85 -16.56
N THR A 94 -14.43 6.92 -15.23
CA THR A 94 -13.25 6.78 -14.35
C THR A 94 -12.63 5.38 -14.46
N SER A 95 -13.45 4.32 -14.51
CA SER A 95 -12.99 2.95 -14.77
C SER A 95 -12.25 2.83 -16.11
N TYR A 96 -12.74 3.50 -17.16
CA TYR A 96 -12.10 3.54 -18.47
C TYR A 96 -10.76 4.28 -18.45
N ALA A 97 -10.67 5.40 -17.71
CA ALA A 97 -9.39 6.11 -17.54
C ALA A 97 -8.35 5.26 -16.79
N LEU A 98 -8.77 4.55 -15.73
CA LEU A 98 -7.88 3.64 -14.99
C LEU A 98 -7.42 2.47 -15.86
N GLU A 99 -8.30 1.89 -16.67
CA GLU A 99 -7.94 0.81 -17.61
C GLU A 99 -6.96 1.30 -18.69
N PHE A 100 -7.14 2.52 -19.19
CA PHE A 100 -6.20 3.12 -20.14
C PHE A 100 -4.81 3.27 -19.53
N VAL A 101 -4.73 3.77 -18.28
CA VAL A 101 -3.47 3.87 -17.52
C VAL A 101 -2.85 2.49 -17.32
N GLU A 102 -3.65 1.50 -16.91
CA GLU A 102 -3.20 0.12 -16.66
C GLU A 102 -2.59 -0.49 -17.92
N ASN A 103 -3.21 -0.30 -19.09
CA ASN A 103 -2.71 -0.80 -20.36
C ASN A 103 -1.33 -0.21 -20.71
N LEU A 104 -1.14 1.11 -20.56
CA LEU A 104 0.14 1.75 -20.84
C LEU A 104 1.25 1.24 -19.91
N LEU A 105 0.97 1.11 -18.61
CA LEU A 105 1.95 0.64 -17.64
C LEU A 105 2.33 -0.83 -17.85
N ARG A 106 1.36 -1.69 -18.19
CA ARG A 106 1.63 -3.09 -18.54
C ARG A 106 2.47 -3.20 -19.81
N LEU A 107 2.09 -2.45 -20.84
CA LEU A 107 2.78 -2.44 -22.11
C LEU A 107 4.23 -1.97 -21.96
N ASP A 108 4.50 -0.97 -21.13
CA ASP A 108 5.86 -0.56 -20.82
C ASP A 108 6.71 -1.68 -20.18
N ASN A 109 6.16 -2.39 -19.19
CA ASN A 109 6.85 -3.52 -18.57
C ASN A 109 7.13 -4.66 -19.57
N ASP A 110 6.20 -4.93 -20.49
CA ASP A 110 6.37 -5.95 -21.53
C ASP A 110 7.44 -5.54 -22.55
N LEU A 111 7.49 -4.25 -22.91
CA LEU A 111 8.44 -3.69 -23.87
C LEU A 111 9.84 -3.46 -23.30
N GLU A 112 9.98 -3.31 -21.98
CA GLU A 112 11.27 -3.18 -21.32
C GLU A 112 12.18 -4.39 -21.59
N GLN A 113 11.60 -5.59 -21.72
CA GLN A 113 12.31 -6.82 -22.10
C GLN A 113 12.87 -6.80 -23.53
N GLN A 114 12.33 -5.92 -24.38
CA GLN A 114 12.71 -5.76 -25.78
C GLN A 114 13.56 -4.51 -26.02
N GLU A 115 14.01 -3.84 -24.94
CA GLU A 115 14.74 -2.55 -24.99
C GLU A 115 13.97 -1.42 -25.73
N ASP A 116 12.65 -1.55 -25.86
CA ASP A 116 11.80 -0.49 -26.42
C ASP A 116 11.29 0.43 -25.30
N HIS A 117 11.77 1.67 -25.33
CA HIS A 117 11.42 2.70 -24.35
C HIS A 117 10.44 3.75 -24.88
N SER A 118 9.74 3.46 -25.98
CA SER A 118 8.79 4.39 -26.61
C SER A 118 7.63 4.75 -25.68
N VAL A 119 7.01 3.77 -25.02
CA VAL A 119 5.92 3.97 -24.05
C VAL A 119 6.46 4.60 -22.75
N LYS A 120 7.62 4.14 -22.26
CA LYS A 120 8.32 4.72 -21.10
C LYS A 120 8.49 6.23 -21.22
N LYS A 121 8.90 6.72 -22.40
CA LYS A 121 9.08 8.15 -22.67
C LYS A 121 7.80 8.95 -22.47
N ILE A 122 6.66 8.41 -22.90
CA ILE A 122 5.35 9.07 -22.78
C ILE A 122 4.91 9.10 -21.32
N LEU A 123 5.04 7.98 -20.62
CA LEU A 123 4.67 7.87 -19.21
C LEU A 123 5.55 8.78 -18.34
N ALA A 124 6.87 8.78 -18.55
CA ALA A 124 7.81 9.60 -17.80
C ALA A 124 7.55 11.11 -17.96
N GLN A 125 7.11 11.56 -19.14
CA GLN A 125 6.77 12.98 -19.39
C GLN A 125 5.55 13.48 -18.62
N HIS A 126 4.69 12.57 -18.15
CA HIS A 126 3.38 12.91 -17.57
C HIS A 126 3.12 12.19 -16.23
N MET A 127 4.18 11.65 -15.61
CA MET A 127 4.06 10.83 -14.41
C MET A 127 3.59 11.66 -13.20
N ASP A 128 4.05 12.90 -13.10
CA ASP A 128 3.60 13.85 -12.08
C ASP A 128 2.09 14.11 -12.17
N VAL A 129 1.57 14.31 -13.39
CA VAL A 129 0.14 14.49 -13.64
C VAL A 129 -0.63 13.23 -13.24
N LEU A 130 -0.11 12.05 -13.57
CA LEU A 130 -0.73 10.77 -13.21
C LEU A 130 -0.81 10.58 -11.69
N LEU A 131 0.31 10.75 -11.00
CA LEU A 131 0.40 10.55 -9.54
C LEU A 131 -0.50 11.53 -8.79
N ASN A 132 -0.50 12.81 -9.18
CA ASN A 132 -1.40 13.81 -8.60
C ASN A 132 -2.88 13.48 -8.90
N SER A 133 -3.19 13.06 -10.12
CA SER A 133 -4.57 12.71 -10.50
C SER A 133 -5.08 11.48 -9.74
N LEU A 134 -4.23 10.46 -9.54
CA LEU A 134 -4.55 9.29 -8.72
C LEU A 134 -4.69 9.65 -7.24
N HIS A 135 -3.83 10.51 -6.71
CA HIS A 135 -3.93 10.99 -5.34
C HIS A 135 -5.27 11.70 -5.09
N ASP A 136 -5.67 12.62 -5.95
CA ASP A 136 -6.96 13.32 -5.86
C ASP A 136 -8.13 12.34 -5.97
N PHE A 137 -8.06 11.40 -6.90
CA PHE A 137 -9.08 10.37 -7.12
C PHE A 137 -9.28 9.48 -5.89
N VAL A 138 -8.20 8.94 -5.33
CA VAL A 138 -8.27 8.07 -4.16
C VAL A 138 -8.75 8.84 -2.93
N ASN A 139 -8.30 10.07 -2.72
CA ASN A 139 -8.78 10.90 -1.61
C ASN A 139 -10.25 11.25 -1.74
N TYR A 140 -10.71 11.60 -2.95
CA TYR A 140 -12.13 11.84 -3.20
C TYR A 140 -12.99 10.60 -2.91
N ARG A 141 -12.55 9.42 -3.38
CA ARG A 141 -13.23 8.15 -3.06
C ARG A 141 -13.19 7.83 -1.57
N LYS A 142 -12.08 8.12 -0.88
CA LYS A 142 -11.95 7.93 0.57
C LYS A 142 -12.93 8.80 1.34
N GLU A 143 -13.16 10.04 0.91
CA GLU A 143 -14.17 10.92 1.49
C GLU A 143 -15.59 10.37 1.28
N LEU A 144 -15.92 9.96 0.06
CA LEU A 144 -17.24 9.40 -0.29
C LEU A 144 -17.54 8.07 0.42
N HIS A 145 -16.53 7.21 0.54
CA HIS A 145 -16.66 5.83 1.02
C HIS A 145 -16.00 5.60 2.38
N ARG A 146 -15.81 6.66 3.18
CA ARG A 146 -15.16 6.60 4.49
C ARG A 146 -15.75 5.53 5.41
N ARG A 147 -17.07 5.32 5.34
CA ARG A 147 -17.80 4.33 6.15
C ARG A 147 -17.72 2.91 5.62
N SER A 148 -17.61 2.73 4.30
CA SER A 148 -17.68 1.41 3.67
C SER A 148 -16.31 0.77 3.42
N GLY A 149 -15.21 1.52 3.51
CA GLY A 149 -13.89 0.92 3.28
C GLY A 149 -13.55 0.65 1.81
N ARG A 150 -14.38 1.14 0.87
CA ARG A 150 -14.35 0.76 -0.56
C ARG A 150 -13.64 1.78 -1.46
N TRP A 151 -12.67 2.53 -0.95
CA TRP A 151 -11.99 3.57 -1.74
C TRP A 151 -10.78 3.05 -2.52
N LEU A 152 -10.16 1.96 -2.07
CA LEU A 152 -9.15 1.22 -2.81
C LEU A 152 -9.68 -0.18 -3.11
N GLY A 153 -9.74 -0.54 -4.39
CA GLY A 153 -10.03 -1.89 -4.84
C GLY A 153 -8.79 -2.59 -5.39
N GLN A 154 -8.98 -3.83 -5.83
CA GLN A 154 -7.89 -4.65 -6.37
C GLN A 154 -7.23 -4.02 -7.62
N ARG A 155 -7.99 -3.32 -8.47
CA ARG A 155 -7.44 -2.65 -9.66
C ARG A 155 -6.52 -1.51 -9.26
N GLU A 156 -6.95 -0.66 -8.33
CA GLU A 156 -6.16 0.47 -7.86
C GLU A 156 -4.86 0.00 -7.20
N LEU A 157 -4.90 -1.08 -6.40
CA LEU A 157 -3.70 -1.68 -5.81
C LEU A 157 -2.74 -2.24 -6.89
N ARG A 158 -3.25 -2.94 -7.91
CA ARG A 158 -2.44 -3.39 -9.06
C ARG A 158 -1.80 -2.22 -9.80
N LEU A 159 -2.54 -1.13 -10.01
CA LEU A 159 -2.02 0.09 -10.62
C LEU A 159 -0.86 0.67 -9.81
N PHE A 160 -0.99 0.76 -8.47
CA PHE A 160 0.11 1.22 -7.63
C PHE A 160 1.34 0.32 -7.75
N LYS A 161 1.18 -1.01 -7.83
CA LYS A 161 2.31 -1.94 -8.06
C LYS A 161 3.04 -1.66 -9.37
N LEU A 162 2.29 -1.44 -10.45
CA LEU A 162 2.88 -1.10 -11.75
C LEU A 162 3.61 0.26 -11.71
N LEU A 163 3.14 1.19 -10.90
CA LEU A 163 3.73 2.53 -10.74
C LEU A 163 5.00 2.54 -9.88
N LEU A 164 5.31 1.48 -9.12
CA LEU A 164 6.48 1.47 -8.24
C LEU A 164 7.79 1.77 -8.98
N ASN A 165 7.93 1.30 -10.22
CA ASN A 165 9.11 1.53 -11.06
C ASN A 165 9.29 3.01 -11.48
N TYR A 166 8.25 3.82 -11.33
CA TYR A 166 8.22 5.23 -11.71
C TYR A 166 8.36 6.19 -10.53
N ILE A 167 8.17 5.69 -9.31
CA ILE A 167 8.20 6.52 -8.10
C ILE A 167 9.60 6.48 -7.51
N THR A 168 10.44 7.41 -7.95
CA THR A 168 11.81 7.57 -7.43
C THR A 168 11.94 8.72 -6.43
N ASP A 169 10.98 9.66 -6.44
CA ASP A 169 10.98 10.81 -5.55
C ASP A 169 10.40 10.43 -4.17
N PRO A 170 11.08 10.79 -3.06
CA PRO A 170 10.59 10.46 -1.73
C PRO A 170 9.24 11.10 -1.35
N SER A 171 8.90 12.28 -1.87
CA SER A 171 7.60 12.89 -1.59
C SER A 171 6.47 12.12 -2.27
N ALA A 172 6.68 11.69 -3.51
CA ALA A 172 5.73 10.85 -4.22
C ALA A 172 5.57 9.47 -3.54
N ALA A 173 6.66 8.88 -3.07
CA ALA A 173 6.65 7.65 -2.29
C ALA A 173 5.82 7.79 -1.00
N GLU A 174 6.03 8.87 -0.24
CA GLU A 174 5.26 9.21 0.95
C GLU A 174 3.77 9.37 0.64
N HIS A 175 3.40 10.03 -0.46
CA HIS A 175 2.00 10.14 -0.88
C HIS A 175 1.35 8.78 -1.12
N VAL A 176 2.05 7.83 -1.77
CA VAL A 176 1.51 6.48 -1.98
C VAL A 176 1.31 5.76 -0.65
N VAL A 177 2.28 5.86 0.27
CA VAL A 177 2.14 5.30 1.63
C VAL A 177 0.89 5.90 2.31
N ASP A 178 0.68 7.20 2.23
CA ASP A 178 -0.44 7.90 2.87
C ASP A 178 -1.82 7.49 2.33
N LEU A 179 -1.88 7.08 1.06
CA LEU A 179 -3.08 6.55 0.43
C LEU A 179 -3.34 5.10 0.88
N VAL A 180 -2.30 4.27 0.98
CA VAL A 180 -2.40 2.83 1.24
C VAL A 180 -2.58 2.53 2.73
N LEU A 181 -1.84 3.17 3.65
CA LEU A 181 -1.87 2.80 5.07
C LEU A 181 -3.28 2.79 5.71
N PRO A 182 -4.18 3.75 5.43
CA PRO A 182 -5.53 3.73 5.97
C PRO A 182 -6.35 2.50 5.56
N PHE A 183 -5.96 1.81 4.48
CA PHE A 183 -6.61 0.61 3.99
C PHE A 183 -6.49 -0.56 4.99
N PHE A 184 -5.37 -0.65 5.71
CA PHE A 184 -5.13 -1.71 6.70
C PHE A 184 -6.04 -1.62 7.93
N SER A 185 -6.67 -0.47 8.17
CA SER A 185 -7.64 -0.30 9.26
C SER A 185 -9.08 -0.69 8.88
N LYS A 186 -9.30 -1.22 7.68
CA LYS A 186 -10.62 -1.71 7.21
C LYS A 186 -11.03 -2.95 8.02
N LYS A 187 -12.26 -2.95 8.56
CA LYS A 187 -12.78 -4.07 9.38
C LYS A 187 -12.86 -5.38 8.61
N ASP A 188 -13.38 -5.33 7.39
CA ASP A 188 -13.56 -6.48 6.50
C ASP A 188 -12.46 -6.49 5.43
N LEU A 189 -11.21 -6.45 5.87
CA LEU A 189 -10.06 -6.50 4.97
C LEU A 189 -9.91 -7.91 4.41
N ASN A 190 -10.08 -8.05 3.10
CA ASN A 190 -9.88 -9.32 2.40
C ASN A 190 -8.40 -9.71 2.40
N SER A 191 -8.11 -11.01 2.50
CA SER A 191 -6.76 -11.58 2.53
C SER A 191 -5.89 -11.17 1.33
N ASP A 192 -6.43 -11.27 0.13
CA ASP A 192 -5.74 -10.95 -1.13
C ASP A 192 -5.58 -9.44 -1.26
N GLU A 193 -6.60 -8.66 -0.92
CA GLU A 193 -6.51 -7.19 -0.90
C GLU A 193 -5.43 -6.71 0.08
N CYS A 194 -5.34 -7.35 1.26
CA CYS A 194 -4.31 -7.08 2.26
C CYS A 194 -2.92 -7.34 1.69
N LEU A 195 -2.71 -8.51 1.09
CA LEU A 195 -1.43 -8.90 0.52
C LEU A 195 -1.00 -7.97 -0.62
N GLU A 196 -1.91 -7.62 -1.51
CA GLU A 196 -1.65 -6.66 -2.59
C GLU A 196 -1.24 -5.28 -2.04
N ALA A 197 -1.91 -4.79 -1.00
CA ALA A 197 -1.54 -3.54 -0.34
C ALA A 197 -0.18 -3.62 0.37
N LEU A 198 0.14 -4.75 1.01
CA LEU A 198 1.46 -5.00 1.62
C LEU A 198 2.57 -4.99 0.55
N HIS A 199 2.33 -5.58 -0.63
CA HIS A 199 3.29 -5.53 -1.73
C HIS A 199 3.55 -4.12 -2.24
N VAL A 200 2.54 -3.25 -2.30
CA VAL A 200 2.73 -1.83 -2.64
C VAL A 200 3.62 -1.15 -1.60
N VAL A 201 3.34 -1.34 -0.31
CA VAL A 201 4.18 -0.77 0.77
C VAL A 201 5.61 -1.31 0.67
N ARG A 202 5.80 -2.63 0.56
CA ARG A 202 7.12 -3.26 0.43
C ARG A 202 7.93 -2.68 -0.72
N GLY A 203 7.30 -2.50 -1.88
CA GLY A 203 7.97 -2.03 -3.08
C GLY A 203 8.40 -0.56 -3.04
N ILE A 204 7.77 0.26 -2.17
CA ILE A 204 8.09 1.68 -2.07
C ILE A 204 9.13 2.02 -0.99
N ILE A 205 9.43 1.09 -0.08
CA ILE A 205 10.29 1.33 1.10
C ILE A 205 11.61 2.02 0.73
N GLN A 206 12.31 1.50 -0.29
CA GLN A 206 13.62 2.00 -0.70
C GLN A 206 13.64 3.49 -1.09
N ASN A 207 12.48 4.04 -1.45
CA ASN A 207 12.32 5.43 -1.87
C ASN A 207 11.85 6.35 -0.74
N LEU A 208 11.62 5.84 0.48
CA LEU A 208 11.11 6.62 1.60
C LEU A 208 12.20 7.38 2.35
N ARG A 209 11.80 8.47 3.00
CA ARG A 209 12.63 9.18 3.97
C ARG A 209 12.59 8.49 5.33
N HIS A 210 13.63 8.69 6.13
CA HIS A 210 13.80 8.11 7.46
C HIS A 210 12.57 8.34 8.38
N GLY A 211 11.88 9.48 8.30
CA GLY A 211 10.77 9.81 9.21
C GLY A 211 9.46 9.04 9.02
N VAL A 212 9.34 8.19 7.99
CA VAL A 212 8.06 7.54 7.61
C VAL A 212 7.86 6.19 8.32
N CYS A 213 8.94 5.58 8.82
CA CYS A 213 8.97 4.21 9.35
C CYS A 213 7.95 4.00 10.48
N VAL A 214 7.89 4.94 11.43
CA VAL A 214 6.95 4.89 12.57
C VAL A 214 5.49 4.81 12.12
N LYS A 215 5.12 5.52 11.05
CA LYS A 215 3.75 5.52 10.53
C LYS A 215 3.40 4.16 9.91
N ILE A 216 4.34 3.57 9.18
CA ILE A 216 4.18 2.24 8.56
C ILE A 216 4.06 1.18 9.66
N VAL A 217 4.99 1.15 10.61
CA VAL A 217 4.98 0.18 11.73
C VAL A 217 3.65 0.23 12.48
N ASN A 218 3.18 1.43 12.85
CA ASN A 218 1.91 1.57 13.55
C ASN A 218 0.69 1.08 12.74
N ALA A 219 0.71 1.24 11.41
CA ALA A 219 -0.37 0.73 10.56
C ALA A 219 -0.33 -0.80 10.40
N LEU A 220 0.87 -1.41 10.45
CA LEU A 220 1.06 -2.85 10.28
C LEU A 220 0.90 -3.65 11.58
N ASN A 221 1.18 -3.05 12.74
CA ASN A 221 1.12 -3.74 14.03
C ASN A 221 -0.20 -4.48 14.28
N PRO A 222 -1.39 -3.86 14.12
CA PRO A 222 -2.65 -4.55 14.34
C PRO A 222 -2.86 -5.76 13.40
N LEU A 223 -2.26 -5.73 12.21
CA LEU A 223 -2.35 -6.85 11.27
C LEU A 223 -1.63 -8.09 11.80
N LEU A 224 -0.49 -7.93 12.48
CA LEU A 224 0.26 -9.06 13.07
C LEU A 224 -0.58 -9.90 14.02
N ALA A 225 -1.63 -9.33 14.64
CA ALA A 225 -2.55 -10.03 15.52
C ALA A 225 -3.64 -10.82 14.78
N THR A 226 -3.87 -10.57 13.48
CA THR A 226 -5.12 -10.96 12.81
C THR A 226 -5.01 -11.55 11.42
N VAL A 227 -3.87 -11.38 10.72
CA VAL A 227 -3.66 -11.87 9.35
C VAL A 227 -2.97 -13.24 9.34
N GLY A 228 -3.04 -13.94 8.19
CA GLY A 228 -2.42 -15.25 7.99
C GLY A 228 -0.90 -15.19 7.83
N LEU A 229 -0.28 -16.37 7.75
CA LEU A 229 1.18 -16.51 7.68
C LEU A 229 1.80 -15.77 6.48
N GLU A 230 1.18 -15.87 5.30
CA GLU A 230 1.68 -15.21 4.08
C GLU A 230 1.79 -13.69 4.24
N GLN A 231 0.73 -13.04 4.76
CA GLN A 231 0.77 -11.62 5.04
C GLN A 231 1.77 -11.28 6.14
N ARG A 232 1.90 -12.11 7.19
CA ARG A 232 2.91 -11.88 8.24
C ARG A 232 4.34 -11.98 7.71
N LEU A 233 4.62 -12.90 6.80
CA LEU A 233 5.91 -12.97 6.12
C LEU A 233 6.15 -11.73 5.26
N CYS A 234 5.14 -11.25 4.53
CA CYS A 234 5.24 -10.00 3.78
C CYS A 234 5.44 -8.78 4.69
N ILE A 235 4.79 -8.74 5.86
CA ILE A 235 5.05 -7.73 6.89
C ILE A 235 6.51 -7.85 7.37
N CYS A 236 7.03 -9.05 7.62
CA CYS A 236 8.42 -9.22 8.02
C CYS A 236 9.39 -8.67 6.97
N ASP A 237 9.14 -8.92 5.68
CA ASP A 237 9.93 -8.32 4.58
C ASP A 237 9.90 -6.78 4.63
N ILE A 238 8.76 -6.17 4.96
CA ILE A 238 8.64 -4.73 5.14
C ILE A 238 9.52 -4.27 6.32
N TYR A 239 9.48 -4.97 7.45
CA TYR A 239 10.32 -4.65 8.60
C TYR A 239 11.83 -4.75 8.29
N ASP A 240 12.25 -5.75 7.51
CA ASP A 240 13.63 -5.83 7.03
C ASP A 240 14.00 -4.64 6.16
N GLY A 241 13.14 -4.29 5.19
CA GLY A 241 13.34 -3.12 4.34
C GLY A 241 13.51 -1.85 5.17
N LEU A 242 12.62 -1.63 6.16
CA LEU A 242 12.70 -0.49 7.07
C LEU A 242 13.98 -0.50 7.92
N SER A 243 14.47 -1.69 8.31
CA SER A 243 15.71 -1.81 9.09
C SER A 243 16.97 -1.37 8.34
N LEU A 244 16.94 -1.34 7.01
CA LEU A 244 18.00 -0.78 6.18
C LEU A 244 18.05 0.76 6.26
N HIS A 245 16.91 1.40 6.55
CA HIS A 245 16.82 2.84 6.77
C HIS A 245 17.03 3.22 8.24
N GLU A 246 16.53 2.40 9.18
CA GLU A 246 16.63 2.63 10.62
C GLU A 246 17.28 1.44 11.32
N SER A 247 18.56 1.57 11.70
CA SER A 247 19.29 0.50 12.39
C SER A 247 18.66 0.09 13.73
N SER A 248 17.90 0.99 14.38
CA SER A 248 17.12 0.68 15.59
C SER A 248 16.04 -0.39 15.38
N MET A 249 15.60 -0.63 14.14
CA MET A 249 14.61 -1.66 13.81
C MET A 249 15.22 -3.04 13.53
N SER A 250 16.54 -3.14 13.35
CA SER A 250 17.20 -4.40 12.97
C SER A 250 16.98 -5.55 13.97
N SER A 251 16.95 -5.25 15.27
CA SER A 251 16.67 -6.26 16.30
C SER A 251 15.22 -6.75 16.26
N LEU A 252 14.28 -5.82 16.08
CA LEU A 252 12.86 -6.13 15.98
C LEU A 252 12.53 -6.91 14.70
N ALA A 253 13.05 -6.48 13.56
CA ALA A 253 12.82 -7.15 12.28
C ALA A 253 13.26 -8.62 12.33
N ARG A 254 14.43 -8.89 12.91
CA ARG A 254 14.93 -10.25 13.16
C ARG A 254 14.03 -11.03 14.10
N LEU A 255 13.65 -10.46 15.24
CA LEU A 255 12.76 -11.13 16.19
C LEU A 255 11.42 -11.51 15.54
N LEU A 256 10.80 -10.60 14.78
CA LEU A 256 9.54 -10.88 14.08
C LEU A 256 9.70 -11.95 12.99
N ARG A 257 10.84 -11.96 12.28
CA ARG A 257 11.18 -13.02 11.32
C ARG A 257 11.25 -14.38 12.00
N ASP A 258 11.97 -14.46 13.12
CA ASP A 258 12.18 -15.70 13.85
C ASP A 258 10.87 -16.20 14.47
N LEU A 259 10.01 -15.30 14.96
CA LEU A 259 8.64 -15.61 15.43
C LEU A 259 7.72 -16.13 14.31
N ASN A 260 8.02 -15.81 13.05
CA ASN A 260 7.27 -16.26 11.87
C ASN A 260 8.02 -17.31 11.05
N ALA A 261 9.08 -17.91 11.59
CA ALA A 261 9.94 -18.83 10.86
C ALA A 261 9.16 -20.04 10.28
N VAL A 262 9.52 -20.44 9.06
CA VAL A 262 8.93 -21.58 8.35
C VAL A 262 10.01 -22.64 8.13
N SER A 263 9.61 -23.90 8.11
CA SER A 263 10.52 -25.02 7.93
C SER A 263 11.22 -24.94 6.57
N THR A 264 12.55 -25.09 6.58
CA THR A 264 13.35 -25.16 5.35
C THR A 264 13.37 -26.57 4.75
N SER A 265 13.01 -27.58 5.54
CA SER A 265 12.99 -29.00 5.13
C SER A 265 11.61 -29.48 4.72
N GLU A 266 10.54 -28.87 5.24
CA GLU A 266 9.15 -29.30 5.02
C GLU A 266 8.32 -28.13 4.46
N LEU A 267 7.87 -28.27 3.22
CA LEU A 267 7.17 -27.21 2.50
C LEU A 267 5.81 -26.92 3.16
N GLY A 268 5.63 -25.67 3.60
CA GLY A 268 4.37 -25.21 4.21
C GLY A 268 4.29 -25.40 5.72
N GLU A 269 5.31 -26.02 6.34
CA GLU A 269 5.34 -26.26 7.78
C GLU A 269 6.05 -25.13 8.54
N LEU A 270 5.76 -25.05 9.85
CA LEU A 270 6.33 -24.05 10.74
C LEU A 270 7.68 -24.53 11.30
N ASP A 271 8.63 -23.61 11.49
CA ASP A 271 9.86 -23.93 12.23
C ASP A 271 9.61 -23.73 13.74
N TYR A 272 9.11 -24.79 14.40
CA TYR A 272 8.79 -24.76 15.83
C TYR A 272 10.01 -24.38 16.68
N ASP A 273 11.18 -24.97 16.40
CA ASP A 273 12.40 -24.76 17.19
C ASP A 273 12.89 -23.31 17.11
N MET A 274 12.87 -22.71 15.92
CA MET A 274 13.26 -21.31 15.75
C MET A 274 12.27 -20.36 16.43
N ARG A 275 10.97 -20.61 16.30
CA ARG A 275 9.92 -19.79 16.94
C ARG A 275 9.97 -19.84 18.46
N ILE A 276 10.16 -21.03 19.04
CA ILE A 276 10.27 -21.19 20.49
C ILE A 276 11.51 -20.46 21.01
N ARG A 277 12.66 -20.65 20.34
CA ARG A 277 13.89 -19.93 20.68
C ARG A 277 13.72 -18.41 20.59
N ALA A 278 13.02 -17.91 19.57
CA ALA A 278 12.69 -16.50 19.44
C ALA A 278 11.87 -16.01 20.65
N TYR A 279 10.83 -16.75 21.04
CA TYR A 279 10.02 -16.44 22.21
C TYR A 279 10.83 -16.43 23.52
N ASP A 280 11.79 -17.34 23.69
CA ASP A 280 12.64 -17.38 24.88
C ASP A 280 13.56 -16.14 25.02
N THR A 281 13.77 -15.39 23.93
CA THR A 281 14.48 -14.09 23.97
C THR A 281 13.59 -12.94 24.49
N VAL A 282 12.26 -13.12 24.51
CA VAL A 282 11.30 -12.08 24.94
C VAL A 282 11.20 -12.03 26.47
N GLN A 283 12.22 -11.44 27.08
CA GLN A 283 12.36 -11.26 28.52
C GLN A 283 12.07 -9.81 28.93
N PRO A 284 11.75 -9.51 30.21
CA PRO A 284 11.47 -8.14 30.66
C PRO A 284 12.55 -7.13 30.24
N GLN A 285 13.81 -7.57 30.20
CA GLN A 285 14.96 -6.74 29.86
C GLN A 285 14.94 -6.25 28.42
N LEU A 286 14.34 -7.02 27.50
CA LEU A 286 14.25 -6.71 26.08
C LEU A 286 13.50 -5.40 25.83
N PHE A 287 12.47 -5.12 26.64
CA PHE A 287 11.61 -3.96 26.47
C PHE A 287 12.26 -2.64 26.93
N HIS A 288 13.39 -2.70 27.65
CA HIS A 288 14.13 -1.49 28.02
C HIS A 288 14.67 -0.80 26.76
N GLY A 289 14.32 0.48 26.58
CA GLY A 289 14.78 1.28 25.45
C GLY A 289 14.10 0.97 24.11
N MET A 290 13.11 0.06 24.07
CA MET A 290 12.26 -0.11 22.89
C MET A 290 11.25 1.04 22.77
N GLN A 291 10.98 1.44 21.53
CA GLN A 291 9.91 2.39 21.22
C GLN A 291 8.53 1.71 21.34
N GLU A 292 7.48 2.50 21.55
CA GLU A 292 6.10 2.01 21.76
C GLU A 292 5.62 1.13 20.60
N GLU A 293 5.89 1.56 19.38
CA GLU A 293 5.54 0.85 18.15
C GLU A 293 6.29 -0.48 18.00
N HIS A 294 7.52 -0.61 18.54
CA HIS A 294 8.26 -1.86 18.53
C HIS A 294 7.68 -2.87 19.51
N ILE A 295 7.33 -2.40 20.71
CA ILE A 295 6.64 -3.22 21.71
C ILE A 295 5.28 -3.65 21.17
N GLY A 296 4.56 -2.74 20.51
CA GLY A 296 3.28 -3.02 19.89
C GLY A 296 3.33 -4.15 18.86
N ALA A 297 4.39 -4.24 18.06
CA ALA A 297 4.58 -5.32 17.09
C ALA A 297 4.69 -6.69 17.76
N ILE A 298 5.52 -6.79 18.81
CA ILE A 298 5.72 -8.03 19.58
C ILE A 298 4.41 -8.46 20.24
N LEU A 299 3.73 -7.53 20.92
CA LEU A 299 2.48 -7.83 21.61
C LEU A 299 1.36 -8.22 20.64
N SER A 300 1.32 -7.61 19.46
CA SER A 300 0.36 -7.98 18.40
C SER A 300 0.60 -9.41 17.93
N HIS A 301 1.87 -9.82 17.74
CA HIS A 301 2.20 -11.21 17.43
C HIS A 301 1.81 -12.18 18.56
N CYS A 302 2.05 -11.80 19.82
CA CYS A 302 1.60 -12.60 20.96
C CYS A 302 0.09 -12.82 20.96
N VAL A 303 -0.71 -11.80 20.62
CA VAL A 303 -2.16 -11.95 20.49
C VAL A 303 -2.53 -12.99 19.45
N TYR A 304 -1.85 -13.01 18.30
CA TYR A 304 -2.08 -14.02 17.28
C TYR A 304 -1.82 -15.45 17.81
N ASP A 305 -0.64 -15.69 18.40
CA ASP A 305 -0.25 -17.02 18.85
C ASP A 305 -1.00 -17.48 20.12
N MET A 306 -1.57 -16.56 20.91
CA MET A 306 -2.50 -16.91 22.00
C MET A 306 -3.81 -17.52 21.50
N SER A 307 -4.21 -17.22 20.26
CA SER A 307 -5.36 -17.82 19.58
C SER A 307 -4.98 -19.05 18.74
N SER A 308 -3.71 -19.50 18.78
CA SER A 308 -3.26 -20.68 18.04
C SER A 308 -3.87 -21.97 18.61
N ASP A 309 -4.18 -22.93 17.75
CA ASP A 309 -4.56 -24.29 18.18
C ASP A 309 -3.39 -25.00 18.91
N GLU A 310 -2.16 -24.65 18.54
CA GLU A 310 -0.94 -25.21 19.08
C GLU A 310 -0.69 -24.73 20.52
N LEU A 311 -0.71 -25.68 21.45
CA LEU A 311 -0.51 -25.38 22.88
C LEU A 311 0.85 -24.72 23.13
N ILE A 312 1.88 -25.13 22.40
CA ILE A 312 3.25 -24.62 22.57
C ILE A 312 3.38 -23.14 22.21
N PHE A 313 2.69 -22.68 21.17
CA PHE A 313 2.66 -21.27 20.80
C PHE A 313 1.83 -20.44 21.77
N ARG A 314 0.67 -20.95 22.20
CA ARG A 314 -0.14 -20.28 23.24
C ARG A 314 0.64 -20.06 24.53
N GLN A 315 1.35 -21.08 25.00
CA GLN A 315 2.18 -20.97 26.21
C GLN A 315 3.35 -20.01 26.03
N SER A 316 4.02 -20.04 24.87
CA SER A 316 5.16 -19.15 24.58
C SER A 316 4.73 -17.68 24.46
N ALA A 317 3.63 -17.41 23.76
CA ALA A 317 3.03 -16.09 23.68
C ALA A 317 2.56 -15.56 25.06
N SER A 318 1.96 -16.43 25.88
CA SER A 318 1.55 -16.08 27.26
C SER A 318 2.75 -15.72 28.13
N ARG A 319 3.86 -16.48 28.05
CA ARG A 319 5.11 -16.16 28.75
C ARG A 319 5.69 -14.81 28.30
N ALA A 320 5.72 -14.55 26.99
CA ALA A 320 6.20 -13.27 26.46
C ALA A 320 5.35 -12.07 26.94
N LEU A 321 4.04 -12.24 27.03
CA LEU A 321 3.15 -11.23 27.62
C LEU A 321 3.42 -11.03 29.12
N GLN A 322 3.61 -12.11 29.88
CA GLN A 322 4.00 -12.02 31.29
C GLN A 322 5.33 -11.27 31.46
N SER A 323 6.29 -11.47 30.55
CA SER A 323 7.53 -10.71 30.52
C SER A 323 7.29 -9.21 30.32
N PHE A 324 6.37 -8.83 29.41
CA PHE A 324 5.97 -7.42 29.24
C PHE A 324 5.27 -6.85 30.48
N LEU A 325 4.42 -7.63 31.16
CA LEU A 325 3.78 -7.22 32.41
C LEU A 325 4.80 -7.06 33.55
N GLY A 326 5.80 -7.94 33.62
CA GLY A 326 6.92 -7.83 34.56
C GLY A 326 7.75 -6.57 34.32
N PHE A 327 8.07 -6.27 33.06
CA PHE A 327 8.68 -5.00 32.67
C PHE A 327 7.82 -3.81 33.10
N SER A 328 6.53 -3.84 32.78
CA SER A 328 5.58 -2.77 33.10
C SER A 328 5.51 -2.50 34.61
N ALA A 329 5.42 -3.56 35.42
CA ALA A 329 5.44 -3.46 36.88
C ALA A 329 6.75 -2.87 37.40
N SER A 330 7.89 -3.24 36.81
CA SER A 330 9.19 -2.70 37.22
C SER A 330 9.31 -1.20 36.98
N VAL A 331 8.77 -0.69 35.86
CA VAL A 331 8.71 0.74 35.55
C VAL A 331 7.77 1.46 36.51
N MET A 332 6.62 0.86 36.83
CA MET A 332 5.65 1.46 37.76
C MET A 332 6.17 1.54 39.20
N ASN A 333 6.99 0.60 39.63
CA ASN A 333 7.56 0.55 40.99
C ASN A 333 8.83 1.41 41.14
N SER A 334 9.46 1.79 40.03
CA SER A 334 10.70 2.61 40.03
C SER A 334 10.43 4.12 40.11
N ASP A 335 9.17 4.55 40.26
CA ASP A 335 8.75 5.96 40.36
C ASP A 335 8.24 6.32 41.77
N PRO A 336 9.10 6.34 42.82
CA PRO A 336 8.71 6.75 44.16
C PRO A 336 8.83 8.27 44.32
N GLY A 337 7.96 9.04 43.66
CA GLY A 337 7.87 10.47 43.91
C GLY A 337 7.17 11.27 42.83
N GLY A 338 5.95 11.73 43.12
CA GLY A 338 5.37 12.83 42.37
C GLY A 338 6.25 14.07 42.51
N SER A 339 6.92 14.49 41.43
CA SER A 339 7.45 15.83 41.30
C SER A 339 6.87 16.50 40.07
N VAL A 340 6.16 17.58 40.37
CA VAL A 340 5.66 18.64 39.51
C VAL A 340 6.70 19.06 38.45
N GLU A 341 6.16 19.52 37.32
CA GLU A 341 6.81 20.25 36.24
C GLU A 341 8.05 21.07 36.64
N THR A 342 8.96 21.24 35.68
CA THR A 342 10.20 22.06 35.68
C THR A 342 11.50 21.36 36.09
N ALA A 343 12.01 20.50 35.20
CA ALA A 343 13.45 20.37 35.02
C ALA A 343 13.80 20.85 33.60
N THR A 344 14.52 21.95 33.52
CA THR A 344 15.08 22.54 32.30
C THR A 344 15.95 21.51 31.59
N VAL A 345 15.43 20.95 30.51
CA VAL A 345 16.17 20.08 29.59
C VAL A 345 17.25 20.93 28.92
N LYS A 346 18.53 20.63 29.22
CA LYS A 346 19.66 21.11 28.42
C LYS A 346 19.51 20.57 26.99
N PRO A 347 19.65 21.40 25.95
CA PRO A 347 19.54 20.92 24.57
C PRO A 347 20.80 20.10 24.24
N GLY A 348 20.65 18.78 24.17
CA GLY A 348 21.75 17.90 23.73
C GLY A 348 21.68 16.44 24.16
N ASP A 349 20.78 16.04 25.06
CA ASP A 349 20.72 14.65 25.53
C ASP A 349 19.45 13.92 25.05
N ASN A 350 19.65 12.81 24.34
CA ASN A 350 18.63 12.00 23.68
C ASN A 350 17.81 11.17 24.68
N SER A 351 17.08 11.83 25.57
CA SER A 351 16.11 11.21 26.49
C SER A 351 14.82 10.75 25.79
N ARG A 352 14.93 10.10 24.62
CA ARG A 352 13.78 9.49 23.92
C ARG A 352 13.40 8.11 24.45
N ASN A 353 14.21 7.52 25.34
CA ASN A 353 14.20 6.07 25.65
C ASN A 353 13.59 5.66 27.01
N ILE A 354 13.02 6.59 27.79
CA ILE A 354 12.35 6.21 29.04
C ILE A 354 10.86 5.98 28.74
N CYS A 355 10.43 4.72 28.76
CA CYS A 355 9.01 4.37 28.68
C CYS A 355 8.33 4.82 29.97
N THR A 356 7.46 5.83 29.89
CA THR A 356 6.76 6.39 31.06
C THR A 356 5.50 5.58 31.36
N LYS A 357 4.98 5.69 32.60
CA LYS A 357 3.70 5.07 33.00
C LYS A 357 2.56 5.34 32.00
N GLY A 358 2.48 6.56 31.46
CA GLY A 358 1.48 6.92 30.45
C GLY A 358 1.65 6.18 29.12
N ARG A 359 2.88 5.90 28.69
CA ARG A 359 3.16 5.12 27.47
C ARG A 359 2.80 3.64 27.65
N ILE A 360 3.11 3.05 28.81
CA ILE A 360 2.72 1.67 29.13
C ILE A 360 1.20 1.52 29.06
N GLN A 361 0.45 2.48 29.63
CA GLN A 361 -1.00 2.48 29.57
C GLN A 361 -1.50 2.57 28.11
N GLN A 362 -0.90 3.44 27.28
CA GLN A 362 -1.25 3.54 25.87
C GLN A 362 -0.99 2.23 25.10
N ILE A 363 0.14 1.55 25.34
CA ILE A 363 0.44 0.25 24.74
C ILE A 363 -0.63 -0.79 25.11
N LEU A 364 -0.98 -0.88 26.39
CA LEU A 364 -1.98 -1.83 26.88
C LEU A 364 -3.36 -1.56 26.27
N GLU A 365 -3.81 -0.31 26.28
CA GLU A 365 -5.14 0.06 25.79
C GLU A 365 -5.25 -0.02 24.27
N ARG A 366 -4.28 0.57 23.55
CA ARG A 366 -4.35 0.73 22.09
C ARG A 366 -3.90 -0.49 21.31
N THR A 367 -2.97 -1.26 21.86
CA THR A 367 -2.41 -2.42 21.15
C THR A 367 -2.98 -3.70 21.72
N TYR A 368 -2.73 -3.99 22.99
CA TYR A 368 -3.04 -5.31 23.54
C TYR A 368 -4.56 -5.56 23.66
N LEU A 369 -5.28 -4.72 24.42
CA LEU A 369 -6.72 -4.90 24.66
C LEU A 369 -7.53 -4.76 23.37
N HIS A 370 -7.15 -3.83 22.49
CA HIS A 370 -7.79 -3.64 21.19
C HIS A 370 -7.64 -4.88 20.28
N ASN A 371 -6.41 -5.39 20.14
CA ASN A 371 -6.15 -6.55 19.31
C ASN A 371 -6.81 -7.81 19.87
N MET A 372 -6.78 -8.01 21.19
CA MET A 372 -7.51 -9.10 21.85
C MET A 372 -9.01 -9.03 21.57
N GLY A 373 -9.64 -7.87 21.77
CA GLY A 373 -11.07 -7.72 21.51
C GLY A 373 -11.45 -8.03 20.05
N THR A 374 -10.57 -7.66 19.11
CA THR A 374 -10.73 -7.96 17.69
C THR A 374 -10.57 -9.46 17.40
N ALA A 375 -9.54 -10.10 17.95
CA ALA A 375 -9.29 -11.54 17.79
C ALA A 375 -10.45 -12.38 18.36
N MET A 376 -10.89 -12.08 19.59
CA MET A 376 -12.02 -12.78 20.23
C MET A 376 -13.34 -12.60 19.48
N SER A 377 -13.55 -11.46 18.80
CA SER A 377 -14.77 -11.22 18.02
C SER A 377 -14.82 -12.06 16.73
N LYS A 378 -13.67 -12.38 16.13
CA LYS A 378 -13.59 -13.23 14.93
C LYS A 378 -14.00 -14.67 15.22
N ASP A 379 -13.58 -15.24 16.35
CA ASP A 379 -13.93 -16.61 16.74
C ASP A 379 -15.44 -16.76 17.03
N ILE A 380 -16.08 -15.75 17.61
CA ILE A 380 -17.53 -15.75 17.87
C ILE A 380 -18.34 -15.71 16.57
N SER A 381 -17.84 -15.04 15.52
CA SER A 381 -18.50 -15.00 14.21
C SER A 381 -18.35 -16.29 13.40
N VAL A 382 -17.28 -17.07 13.63
CA VAL A 382 -17.07 -18.37 12.97
C VAL A 382 -17.93 -19.48 13.60
N GLN A 383 -18.38 -19.30 14.84
CA GLN A 383 -19.24 -20.27 15.55
C GLN A 383 -20.75 -20.13 15.28
N LYS A 384 -21.19 -19.25 14.38
CA LYS A 384 -22.58 -19.23 13.89
C LYS A 384 -22.72 -20.08 12.63
N VAL A 385 -22.79 -21.40 12.82
CA VAL A 385 -23.33 -22.36 11.83
C VAL A 385 -24.53 -23.06 12.44
#